data_AF-A0A1J0LJF6-F1
#
_entry.id   AF-A0A1J0LJF6-F1
#
_cell.length_a   1.000
_cell.length_b   1.000
_cell.length_c   1.000
_cell.angle_alpha   90.00
_cell.angle_beta   90.00
_cell.angle_gamma   90.00
#
_symmetry.space_group_name_H-M   'P 1'
#
loop_
_entity.id
_entity.type
_entity.pdbx_description
1 polymer ?
#
loop_
_entity_poly.entity_id
_entity_poly.type
_entity_poly.pdbx_seq_one_letter_code
_entity_poly.pdbx_strand_id
1 'polypeptide(L)'
;MTHITEEQLASIKNLAKGLTKIESRTPILRKPSDNGLEYQDVFFPSMDGVPLEAWFIPAKNSNKLIICNHPMTFNRYGFPGHLNPWKHFQDVEVNFINVYEALHKAGYNVLTYDLRNHGTSSSANANVCGVGQFEYRDVIGAMQYVQSHDKLKDMTMGLFNPCAGGNAAMVAMTKHPEYFEDVKAFVCPQPASMHIMSQITLNNMGLGEFMDILDEEQIKLGGFKSRDMSPHSYAMNVKVPTFIIQVKEDAWTIPDDVQKTFDLIPVKEKKLFWIEGTTKRFVGYNYFGEYPEQMIEWFDRYMN
;
A
#
# COMPACT_ATOMS: atom_id res chain seq x y z
N MET A 1 -29.74 -21.90 8.09
CA MET A 1 -28.97 -20.67 8.39
C MET A 1 -28.54 -20.78 9.84
N THR A 2 -27.24 -20.83 10.10
CA THR A 2 -26.70 -20.83 11.46
C THR A 2 -27.11 -19.53 12.14
N HIS A 3 -27.74 -19.59 13.31
CA HIS A 3 -28.10 -18.39 14.06
C HIS A 3 -26.84 -17.81 14.72
N ILE A 4 -26.49 -16.57 14.35
CA ILE A 4 -25.40 -15.84 14.99
C ILE A 4 -25.83 -15.39 16.41
N THR A 5 -24.96 -15.56 17.41
CA THR A 5 -25.21 -15.04 18.76
C THR A 5 -24.89 -13.55 18.85
N GLU A 6 -25.40 -12.87 19.89
CA GLU A 6 -25.10 -11.45 20.12
C GLU A 6 -23.61 -11.19 20.34
N GLU A 7 -22.93 -12.10 21.04
CA GLU A 7 -21.47 -12.02 21.28
C GLU A 7 -20.69 -12.15 19.98
N GLN A 8 -21.03 -13.14 19.14
CA GLN A 8 -20.38 -13.32 17.83
C GLN A 8 -20.60 -12.09 16.94
N LEU A 9 -21.82 -11.55 16.91
CA LEU A 9 -22.12 -10.34 16.15
C LEU A 9 -21.32 -9.13 16.67
N ALA A 10 -21.16 -8.99 17.98
CA ALA A 10 -20.32 -7.93 18.55
C ALA A 10 -18.85 -8.06 18.14
N SER A 11 -18.30 -9.28 18.13
CA SER A 11 -16.95 -9.56 17.64
C SER A 11 -16.78 -9.22 16.16
N ILE A 12 -17.75 -9.58 15.31
CA ILE A 12 -17.73 -9.23 13.88
C ILE A 12 -17.82 -7.71 13.68
N LYS A 13 -18.67 -7.00 14.43
CA LYS A 13 -18.76 -5.54 14.37
C LYS A 13 -17.44 -4.86 14.74
N ASN A 14 -16.76 -5.36 15.77
CA ASN A 14 -15.44 -4.86 16.15
C ASN A 14 -14.40 -5.11 15.06
N LEU A 15 -14.40 -6.29 14.45
CA LEU A 15 -13.54 -6.60 13.31
C LEU A 15 -13.84 -5.68 12.11
N ALA A 16 -15.10 -5.54 11.73
CA ALA A 16 -15.55 -4.65 10.65
C ALA A 16 -15.06 -3.21 10.87
N LYS A 17 -15.17 -2.72 12.11
CA LYS A 17 -14.66 -1.40 12.51
C LYS A 17 -13.16 -1.28 12.32
N GLY A 18 -12.38 -2.26 12.79
CA GLY A 18 -10.91 -2.27 12.64
C GLY A 18 -10.43 -2.38 11.20
N LEU A 19 -11.19 -3.04 10.32
CA LEU A 19 -10.87 -3.18 8.90
C LEU A 19 -11.35 -1.98 8.05
N THR A 20 -12.26 -1.16 8.57
CA THR A 20 -12.88 -0.06 7.81
C THR A 20 -12.43 1.32 8.28
N LYS A 21 -12.22 1.54 9.58
CA LYS A 21 -12.03 2.88 10.16
C LYS A 21 -10.59 3.10 10.63
N ILE A 22 -10.02 4.23 10.22
CA ILE A 22 -8.75 4.73 10.77
C ILE A 22 -9.06 5.60 11.99
N GLU A 23 -9.14 4.97 13.16
CA GLU A 23 -9.46 5.67 14.41
C GLU A 23 -8.22 6.26 15.10
N SER A 24 -7.06 5.64 14.88
CA SER A 24 -5.79 6.03 15.49
C SER A 24 -4.71 6.13 14.43
N ARG A 25 -4.10 7.31 14.32
CA ARG A 25 -2.96 7.55 13.42
C ARG A 25 -1.65 7.12 14.09
N THR A 26 -0.77 6.51 13.32
CA THR A 26 0.59 6.21 13.75
C THR A 26 1.47 7.46 13.65
N PRO A 27 2.38 7.69 14.61
CA PRO A 27 3.34 8.79 14.54
C PRO A 27 4.35 8.58 13.43
N ILE A 28 4.89 9.69 12.93
CA ILE A 28 6.11 9.70 12.11
C ILE A 28 7.29 9.74 13.08
N LEU A 29 8.01 8.62 13.24
CA LEU A 29 9.14 8.53 14.17
C LEU A 29 10.48 8.91 13.54
N ARG A 30 10.59 8.82 12.22
CA ARG A 30 11.82 9.14 11.47
C ARG A 30 11.49 9.98 10.25
N LYS A 31 12.48 10.73 9.77
CA LYS A 31 12.42 11.56 8.58
C LYS A 31 13.61 11.26 7.67
N PRO A 32 13.58 11.62 6.38
CA PRO A 32 14.70 11.36 5.47
C PRO A 32 16.04 11.96 5.96
N SER A 33 16.01 13.11 6.65
CA SER A 33 17.19 13.75 7.24
C SER A 33 17.91 12.89 8.30
N ASP A 34 17.23 11.96 8.95
CA ASP A 34 17.85 11.07 9.96
C ASP A 34 18.87 10.12 9.32
N ASN A 35 18.73 9.86 8.02
CA ASN A 35 19.69 9.11 7.20
C ASN A 35 20.54 10.05 6.32
N GLY A 36 20.57 11.35 6.62
CA GLY A 36 21.36 12.34 5.88
C GLY A 36 20.82 12.72 4.49
N LEU A 37 19.56 12.38 4.19
CA LEU A 37 18.93 12.74 2.92
C LEU A 37 18.39 14.17 2.97
N GLU A 38 18.69 14.95 1.93
CA GLU A 38 17.97 16.19 1.66
C GLU A 38 16.54 15.87 1.21
N TYR A 39 15.54 16.58 1.75
CA TYR A 39 14.15 16.43 1.33
C TYR A 39 13.38 17.73 1.52
N GLN A 40 12.22 17.81 0.89
CA GLN A 40 11.27 18.92 1.00
C GLN A 40 9.91 18.38 1.45
N ASP A 41 9.27 19.04 2.40
CA ASP A 41 7.84 18.84 2.63
C ASP A 41 7.08 19.45 1.45
N VAL A 42 6.23 18.64 0.82
CA VAL A 42 5.37 19.05 -0.30
C VAL A 42 3.94 18.59 -0.04
N PHE A 43 2.98 19.27 -0.66
CA PHE A 43 1.56 19.09 -0.39
C PHE A 43 0.79 19.20 -1.69
N PHE A 44 -0.21 18.34 -1.86
CA PHE A 44 -1.06 18.35 -3.05
C PHE A 44 -2.44 17.77 -2.73
N PRO A 45 -3.49 18.19 -3.44
CA PRO A 45 -4.79 17.58 -3.30
C PRO A 45 -4.82 16.19 -3.98
N SER A 46 -5.56 15.27 -3.39
CA SER A 46 -6.10 14.11 -4.12
C SER A 46 -7.06 14.56 -5.22
N MET A 47 -7.45 13.64 -6.11
CA MET A 47 -8.37 13.92 -7.21
C MET A 47 -9.71 14.52 -6.76
N ASP A 48 -10.20 14.20 -5.55
CA ASP A 48 -11.42 14.74 -4.96
C ASP A 48 -11.16 15.87 -3.94
N GLY A 49 -9.96 16.45 -3.94
CA GLY A 49 -9.62 17.66 -3.19
C GLY A 49 -9.12 17.44 -1.76
N VAL A 50 -9.04 16.20 -1.27
CA VAL A 50 -8.48 15.90 0.06
C VAL A 50 -6.99 16.29 0.08
N PRO A 51 -6.53 17.18 0.98
CA PRO A 51 -5.12 17.53 1.07
C PRO A 51 -4.25 16.37 1.53
N LEU A 52 -3.19 16.09 0.79
CA LEU A 52 -2.21 15.05 1.07
C LEU A 52 -0.85 15.66 1.41
N GLU A 53 -0.15 14.99 2.32
CA GLU A 53 1.13 15.40 2.87
C GLU A 53 2.24 14.46 2.43
N ALA A 54 3.35 15.02 1.97
CA ALA A 54 4.36 14.26 1.26
C ALA A 54 5.78 14.77 1.52
N TRP A 55 6.75 13.92 1.20
CA TRP A 55 8.15 14.27 1.09
C TRP A 55 8.63 14.07 -0.34
N PHE A 56 9.35 15.07 -0.85
CA PHE A 56 10.14 14.96 -2.07
C PHE A 56 11.62 14.88 -1.73
N ILE A 57 12.27 13.79 -2.13
CA ILE A 57 13.70 13.52 -1.92
C ILE A 57 14.37 13.57 -3.30
N PRO A 58 15.04 14.68 -3.66
CA PRO A 58 15.65 14.84 -4.97
C PRO A 58 16.90 13.98 -5.13
N ALA A 59 17.15 13.46 -6.34
CA ALA A 59 18.42 12.87 -6.74
C ALA A 59 19.14 13.77 -7.75
N LYS A 60 20.46 13.94 -7.59
CA LYS A 60 21.25 14.82 -8.46
C LYS A 60 21.34 14.24 -9.87
N ASN A 61 21.15 15.09 -10.88
CA ASN A 61 21.28 14.74 -12.30
C ASN A 61 20.38 13.57 -12.74
N SER A 62 19.20 13.43 -12.15
CA SER A 62 18.25 12.35 -12.47
C SER A 62 16.95 12.90 -13.03
N ASN A 63 16.46 12.24 -14.08
CA ASN A 63 15.13 12.43 -14.65
C ASN A 63 14.19 11.26 -14.31
N LYS A 64 14.49 10.47 -13.28
CA LYS A 64 13.67 9.32 -12.87
C LYS A 64 13.06 9.56 -11.51
N LEU A 65 11.78 9.23 -11.37
CA LEU A 65 10.99 9.44 -10.16
C LEU A 65 10.32 8.13 -9.74
N ILE A 66 10.49 7.76 -8.47
CA ILE A 66 9.68 6.71 -7.83
C ILE A 66 8.64 7.36 -6.93
N ILE A 67 7.37 7.04 -7.17
CA ILE A 67 6.25 7.47 -6.35
C ILE A 67 5.90 6.36 -5.36
N CYS A 68 6.00 6.69 -4.07
CA CYS A 68 5.78 5.79 -2.95
C CYS A 68 4.53 6.18 -2.17
N ASN A 69 3.81 5.17 -1.71
CA ASN A 69 2.76 5.28 -0.69
C ASN A 69 2.94 4.11 0.28
N HIS A 70 1.94 3.84 1.14
CA HIS A 70 2.12 2.92 2.26
C HIS A 70 0.92 1.97 2.48
N PRO A 71 1.07 0.92 3.31
CA PRO A 71 -0.02 0.03 3.72
C PRO A 71 -1.11 0.73 4.55
N MET A 72 -2.27 0.11 4.72
CA MET A 72 -3.28 0.57 5.68
C MET A 72 -2.67 0.64 7.10
N THR A 73 -3.06 1.66 7.88
CA THR A 73 -2.60 1.99 9.25
C THR A 73 -1.17 2.57 9.36
N PHE A 74 -0.41 2.56 8.25
CA PHE A 74 0.95 3.10 8.20
C PHE A 74 0.93 4.59 7.85
N ASN A 75 2.11 5.18 7.73
CA ASN A 75 2.34 6.49 7.14
C ASN A 75 3.63 6.44 6.28
N ARG A 76 4.04 7.57 5.71
CA ARG A 76 5.21 7.72 4.82
C ARG A 76 6.53 7.36 5.48
N TYR A 77 6.63 7.38 6.82
CA TYR A 77 7.77 6.79 7.54
C TYR A 77 7.68 5.27 7.61
N GLY A 78 6.49 4.73 7.86
CA GLY A 78 6.23 3.30 8.01
C GLY A 78 5.28 3.01 9.17
N PHE A 79 5.68 2.12 10.08
CA PHE A 79 4.85 1.71 11.22
C PHE A 79 5.68 1.44 12.49
N PRO A 80 5.32 2.04 13.63
CA PRO A 80 6.10 1.94 14.88
C PRO A 80 5.77 0.68 15.68
N GLY A 81 5.72 -0.49 15.04
CA GLY A 81 5.27 -1.74 15.66
C GLY A 81 6.17 -2.24 16.80
N HIS A 82 7.34 -1.66 17.03
CA HIS A 82 8.20 -1.96 18.18
C HIS A 82 7.76 -1.24 19.47
N LEU A 83 6.81 -0.30 19.40
CA LEU A 83 6.33 0.50 20.53
C LEU A 83 4.88 0.19 20.90
N ASN A 84 4.54 0.37 22.18
CA ASN A 84 3.14 0.38 22.60
C ASN A 84 2.43 1.67 22.11
N PRO A 85 1.14 1.61 21.73
CA PRO A 85 0.28 0.41 21.68
C PRO A 85 0.36 -0.36 20.35
N TRP A 86 1.17 0.08 19.38
CA TRP A 86 1.20 -0.49 18.02
C TRP A 86 1.79 -1.90 17.92
N LYS A 87 2.61 -2.29 18.90
CA LYS A 87 3.18 -3.63 19.06
C LYS A 87 2.14 -4.76 19.08
N HIS A 88 0.88 -4.46 19.39
CA HIS A 88 -0.21 -5.43 19.33
C HIS A 88 -0.60 -5.84 17.90
N PHE A 89 -0.31 -5.03 16.87
CA PHE A 89 -0.54 -5.42 15.47
C PHE A 89 0.51 -6.43 15.01
N GLN A 90 1.78 -6.05 15.10
CA GLN A 90 2.92 -6.92 14.93
C GLN A 90 4.17 -6.24 15.51
N ASP A 91 4.92 -6.96 16.35
CA ASP A 91 6.12 -6.48 17.03
C ASP A 91 7.32 -6.37 16.07
N VAL A 92 7.24 -5.43 15.13
CA VAL A 92 8.23 -5.11 14.10
C VAL A 92 8.12 -3.63 13.75
N GLU A 93 9.22 -2.87 13.84
CA GLU A 93 9.29 -1.55 13.21
C GLU A 93 9.31 -1.72 11.69
N VAL A 94 8.44 -1.02 10.97
CA VAL A 94 8.62 -0.85 9.53
C VAL A 94 9.14 0.55 9.27
N ASN A 95 10.29 0.65 8.62
CA ASN A 95 10.97 1.92 8.35
C ASN A 95 11.25 2.06 6.84
N PHE A 96 10.36 2.74 6.13
CA PHE A 96 10.51 2.98 4.70
C PHE A 96 11.59 4.02 4.36
N ILE A 97 12.16 4.73 5.34
CA ILE A 97 13.29 5.64 5.09
C ILE A 97 14.47 4.87 4.47
N ASN A 98 14.70 3.61 4.88
CA ASN A 98 15.75 2.77 4.31
C ASN A 98 15.48 2.42 2.83
N VAL A 99 14.22 2.21 2.46
CA VAL A 99 13.83 1.99 1.05
C VAL A 99 14.08 3.26 0.24
N TYR A 100 13.68 4.42 0.75
CA TYR A 100 13.89 5.69 0.07
C TYR A 100 15.37 6.04 -0.08
N GLU A 101 16.18 5.74 0.93
CA GLU A 101 17.63 5.90 0.88
C GLU A 101 18.25 5.01 -0.20
N ALA A 102 17.84 3.75 -0.30
CA ALA A 102 18.33 2.85 -1.34
C ALA A 102 17.97 3.34 -2.75
N LEU A 103 16.73 3.79 -2.95
CA LEU A 103 16.28 4.40 -4.21
C LEU A 103 17.08 5.67 -4.55
N HIS A 104 17.25 6.56 -3.58
CA HIS A 104 18.00 7.80 -3.75
C HIS A 104 19.48 7.52 -4.11
N LYS A 105 20.13 6.58 -3.42
CA LYS A 105 21.51 6.15 -3.71
C LYS A 105 21.66 5.54 -5.09
N ALA A 106 20.63 4.88 -5.61
CA ALA A 106 20.57 4.38 -6.97
C ALA A 106 20.25 5.47 -8.02
N GLY A 107 20.10 6.73 -7.61
CA GLY A 107 19.91 7.86 -8.51
C GLY A 107 18.44 8.14 -8.84
N TYR A 108 17.49 7.64 -8.06
CA TYR A 108 16.07 7.96 -8.24
C TYR A 108 15.65 9.13 -7.37
N ASN A 109 14.89 10.08 -7.94
CA ASN A 109 14.08 10.98 -7.12
C ASN A 109 12.98 10.15 -6.43
N VAL A 110 12.58 10.53 -5.22
CA VAL A 110 11.50 9.85 -4.50
C VAL A 110 10.44 10.86 -4.09
N LEU A 111 9.18 10.58 -4.44
CA LEU A 111 8.02 11.27 -3.89
C LEU A 111 7.24 10.27 -3.03
N THR A 112 7.19 10.46 -1.72
CA THR A 112 6.42 9.61 -0.81
C THR A 112 5.35 10.41 -0.09
N TYR A 113 4.15 9.86 0.05
CA TYR A 113 3.01 10.58 0.63
C TYR A 113 2.18 9.70 1.58
N ASP A 114 1.51 10.37 2.50
CA ASP A 114 0.49 9.75 3.34
C ASP A 114 -0.82 9.64 2.57
N LEU A 115 -1.41 8.44 2.53
CA LEU A 115 -2.77 8.24 2.05
C LEU A 115 -3.76 9.07 2.90
N ARG A 116 -4.94 9.39 2.35
CA ARG A 116 -6.02 10.02 3.12
C ARG A 116 -6.26 9.27 4.43
N ASN A 117 -6.65 10.00 5.47
CA ASN A 117 -6.87 9.48 6.83
C ASN A 117 -5.62 8.99 7.58
N HIS A 118 -4.44 8.95 6.95
CA HIS A 118 -3.21 8.43 7.54
C HIS A 118 -2.17 9.52 7.76
N GLY A 119 -1.16 9.22 8.60
CA GLY A 119 -0.04 10.11 8.90
C GLY A 119 -0.48 11.55 9.18
N THR A 120 0.02 12.52 8.40
CA THR A 120 -0.40 13.93 8.49
C THR A 120 -1.39 14.36 7.40
N SER A 121 -1.72 13.50 6.43
CA SER A 121 -2.73 13.78 5.39
C SER A 121 -4.12 14.00 5.97
N SER A 122 -4.94 14.81 5.29
CA SER A 122 -6.27 15.18 5.80
C SER A 122 -7.21 13.97 5.93
N SER A 123 -8.16 14.08 6.86
CA SER A 123 -9.25 13.11 7.01
C SER A 123 -10.31 13.31 5.93
N ALA A 124 -10.88 12.20 5.45
CA ALA A 124 -11.90 12.14 4.41
C ALA A 124 -12.82 10.93 4.61
N ASN A 125 -13.97 10.92 3.93
CA ASN A 125 -14.89 9.77 3.90
C ASN A 125 -15.26 9.25 5.31
N ALA A 126 -15.43 10.14 6.29
CA ALA A 126 -15.65 9.77 7.69
C ALA A 126 -14.62 8.76 8.26
N ASN A 127 -13.34 8.98 7.96
CA ASN A 127 -12.20 8.15 8.34
C ASN A 127 -12.26 6.70 7.82
N VAL A 128 -13.01 6.44 6.74
CA VAL A 128 -13.01 5.13 6.08
C VAL A 128 -11.73 4.94 5.28
N CYS A 129 -11.07 3.81 5.44
CA CYS A 129 -10.09 3.31 4.48
C CYS A 129 -10.75 2.26 3.60
N GLY A 130 -10.80 2.49 2.30
CA GLY A 130 -11.41 1.57 1.33
C GLY A 130 -10.44 0.55 0.75
N VAL A 131 -9.23 0.46 1.30
CA VAL A 131 -8.11 -0.39 0.84
C VAL A 131 -7.94 -0.33 -0.68
N GLY A 132 -7.99 0.89 -1.22
CA GLY A 132 -7.88 1.20 -2.64
C GLY A 132 -9.13 1.83 -3.23
N GLN A 133 -10.33 1.56 -2.70
CA GLN A 133 -11.58 2.06 -3.29
C GLN A 133 -11.77 3.58 -3.17
N PHE A 134 -11.23 4.21 -2.13
CA PHE A 134 -11.15 5.67 -2.04
C PHE A 134 -9.72 6.16 -2.31
N GLU A 135 -8.72 5.41 -1.86
CA GLU A 135 -7.30 5.78 -1.94
C GLU A 135 -6.77 5.84 -3.38
N TYR A 136 -7.44 5.23 -4.38
CA TYR A 136 -7.04 5.41 -5.79
C TYR A 136 -7.04 6.89 -6.20
N ARG A 137 -7.89 7.71 -5.57
CA ARG A 137 -7.97 9.16 -5.83
C ARG A 137 -6.74 9.89 -5.31
N ASP A 138 -6.09 9.36 -4.27
CA ASP A 138 -4.84 9.88 -3.74
C ASP A 138 -3.70 9.59 -4.71
N VAL A 139 -3.69 8.38 -5.28
CA VAL A 139 -2.76 8.01 -6.36
C VAL A 139 -2.92 8.97 -7.53
N ILE A 140 -4.14 9.22 -8.01
CA ILE A 140 -4.36 10.17 -9.11
C ILE A 140 -3.94 11.60 -8.74
N GLY A 141 -4.18 12.05 -7.50
CA GLY A 141 -3.68 13.36 -7.05
C GLY A 141 -2.15 13.46 -7.09
N ALA A 142 -1.44 12.41 -6.69
CA ALA A 142 0.02 12.36 -6.80
C ALA A 142 0.49 12.42 -8.26
N MET A 143 -0.20 11.71 -9.17
CA MET A 143 0.09 11.77 -10.61
C MET A 143 -0.16 13.17 -11.18
N GLN A 144 -1.28 13.80 -10.82
CA GLN A 144 -1.61 15.18 -11.23
C GLN A 144 -0.59 16.19 -10.70
N TYR A 145 -0.15 16.03 -9.45
CA TYR A 145 0.93 16.85 -8.89
C TYR A 145 2.21 16.73 -9.71
N VAL A 146 2.63 15.50 -10.04
CA VAL A 146 3.83 15.27 -10.86
C VAL A 146 3.69 15.90 -12.24
N GLN A 147 2.58 15.68 -12.94
CA GLN A 147 2.33 16.20 -14.29
C GLN A 147 2.21 17.73 -14.36
N SER A 148 1.76 18.38 -13.28
CA SER A 148 1.66 19.84 -13.21
C SER A 148 2.93 20.52 -12.69
N HIS A 149 3.86 19.77 -12.10
CA HIS A 149 5.07 20.33 -11.51
C HIS A 149 6.18 20.50 -12.54
N ASP A 150 6.72 21.72 -12.68
CA ASP A 150 7.68 22.09 -13.73
C ASP A 150 8.91 21.18 -13.84
N LYS A 151 9.40 20.68 -12.70
CA LYS A 151 10.56 19.78 -12.65
C LYS A 151 10.22 18.29 -12.79
N LEU A 152 9.00 17.87 -12.45
CA LEU A 152 8.65 16.45 -12.33
C LEU A 152 7.91 15.93 -13.55
N LYS A 153 7.20 16.80 -14.28
CA LYS A 153 6.31 16.44 -15.39
C LYS A 153 6.97 15.64 -16.51
N ASP A 154 8.27 15.85 -16.74
CA ASP A 154 9.04 15.18 -17.80
C ASP A 154 9.87 13.99 -17.27
N MET A 155 9.72 13.63 -15.99
CA MET A 155 10.46 12.51 -15.40
C MET A 155 9.84 11.16 -15.79
N THR A 156 10.71 10.17 -16.02
CA THR A 156 10.29 8.77 -16.16
C THR A 156 9.84 8.24 -14.81
N MET A 157 8.62 7.69 -14.74
CA MET A 157 7.99 7.33 -13.46
C MET A 157 8.00 5.83 -13.20
N GLY A 158 8.23 5.46 -11.94
CA GLY A 158 8.01 4.14 -11.38
C GLY A 158 7.20 4.24 -10.09
N LEU A 159 6.58 3.13 -9.68
CA LEU A 159 5.77 3.07 -8.47
C LEU A 159 6.35 2.05 -7.50
N PHE A 160 6.44 2.42 -6.22
CA PHE A 160 6.71 1.50 -5.12
C PHE A 160 5.55 1.58 -4.13
N ASN A 161 4.54 0.73 -4.27
CA ASN A 161 3.30 0.86 -3.50
C ASN A 161 2.96 -0.48 -2.84
N PRO A 162 3.20 -0.62 -1.52
CA PRO A 162 2.92 -1.85 -0.79
C PRO A 162 1.45 -1.97 -0.37
N CYS A 163 0.94 -3.20 -0.25
CA CYS A 163 -0.34 -3.51 0.41
C CYS A 163 -1.52 -2.67 -0.10
N ALA A 164 -2.25 -2.01 0.80
CA ALA A 164 -3.38 -1.15 0.47
C ALA A 164 -3.02 -0.04 -0.54
N GLY A 165 -1.80 0.50 -0.46
CA GLY A 165 -1.29 1.47 -1.42
C GLY A 165 -1.08 0.86 -2.82
N GLY A 166 -0.64 -0.40 -2.87
CA GLY A 166 -0.56 -1.17 -4.12
C GLY A 166 -1.93 -1.47 -4.71
N ASN A 167 -2.90 -1.85 -3.88
CA ASN A 167 -4.30 -2.00 -4.31
C ASN A 167 -4.84 -0.67 -4.87
N ALA A 168 -4.58 0.45 -4.19
CA ALA A 168 -4.96 1.78 -4.67
C ALA A 168 -4.38 2.09 -6.05
N ALA A 169 -3.11 1.75 -6.30
CA ALA A 169 -2.49 1.90 -7.61
C ALA A 169 -3.17 1.02 -8.68
N MET A 170 -3.48 -0.24 -8.39
CA MET A 170 -4.19 -1.13 -9.33
C MET A 170 -5.62 -0.64 -9.63
N VAL A 171 -6.34 -0.13 -8.63
CA VAL A 171 -7.67 0.47 -8.81
C VAL A 171 -7.55 1.75 -9.64
N ALA A 172 -6.52 2.57 -9.41
CA ALA A 172 -6.26 3.78 -10.19
C ALA A 172 -5.97 3.44 -11.65
N MET A 173 -5.09 2.46 -11.93
CA MET A 173 -4.83 1.96 -13.28
C MET A 173 -6.09 1.41 -13.98
N THR A 174 -7.03 0.86 -13.21
CA THR A 174 -8.30 0.37 -13.76
C THR A 174 -9.26 1.52 -14.12
N LYS A 175 -9.39 2.53 -13.24
CA LYS A 175 -10.38 3.60 -13.38
C LYS A 175 -9.89 4.77 -14.23
N HIS A 176 -8.58 4.99 -14.26
CA HIS A 176 -7.91 6.15 -14.84
C HIS A 176 -6.59 5.74 -15.52
N PRO A 177 -6.63 4.81 -16.49
CA PRO A 177 -5.43 4.30 -17.15
C PRO A 177 -4.59 5.38 -17.84
N GLU A 178 -5.20 6.50 -18.25
CA GLU A 178 -4.55 7.64 -18.90
C GLU A 178 -3.42 8.26 -18.08
N TYR A 179 -3.47 8.15 -16.74
CA TYR A 179 -2.40 8.65 -15.87
C TYR A 179 -1.17 7.73 -15.82
N PHE A 180 -1.25 6.52 -16.36
CA PHE A 180 -0.22 5.50 -16.21
C PHE A 180 0.52 5.19 -17.51
N GLU A 181 0.27 5.92 -18.60
CA GLU A 181 0.94 5.72 -19.90
C GLU A 181 2.48 5.88 -19.81
N ASP A 182 2.93 6.82 -18.97
CA ASP A 182 4.35 7.11 -18.74
C ASP A 182 4.98 6.38 -17.55
N VAL A 183 4.19 5.57 -16.83
CA VAL A 183 4.71 4.72 -15.76
C VAL A 183 5.39 3.50 -16.36
N LYS A 184 6.67 3.32 -16.07
CA LYS A 184 7.49 2.25 -16.68
C LYS A 184 7.67 1.02 -15.80
N ALA A 185 7.44 1.13 -14.50
CA ALA A 185 7.60 0.01 -13.59
C ALA A 185 6.73 0.15 -12.34
N PHE A 186 6.26 -0.97 -11.82
CA PHE A 186 5.53 -1.06 -10.57
C PHE A 186 6.10 -2.16 -9.68
N VAL A 187 6.53 -1.81 -8.47
CA VAL A 187 6.90 -2.74 -7.40
C VAL A 187 5.79 -2.70 -6.34
N CYS A 188 5.18 -3.86 -6.09
CA CYS A 188 4.06 -4.02 -5.17
C CYS A 188 4.41 -5.01 -4.07
N PRO A 189 5.05 -4.57 -2.97
CA PRO A 189 5.28 -5.44 -1.84
C PRO A 189 3.99 -5.81 -1.14
N GLN A 190 3.72 -7.12 -1.09
CA GLN A 190 2.65 -7.73 -0.35
C GLN A 190 1.29 -7.08 -0.67
N PRO A 191 0.68 -7.31 -1.85
CA PRO A 191 -0.68 -6.84 -2.14
C PRO A 191 -1.69 -7.39 -1.11
N ALA A 192 -2.81 -6.70 -0.90
CA ALA A 192 -3.72 -6.98 0.21
C ALA A 192 -5.05 -7.57 -0.28
N SER A 193 -5.21 -8.90 -0.23
CA SER A 193 -6.50 -9.53 -0.48
C SER A 193 -7.35 -9.48 0.79
N MET A 194 -8.10 -8.40 0.97
CA MET A 194 -8.93 -8.22 2.16
C MET A 194 -9.94 -9.35 2.34
N HIS A 195 -10.43 -9.97 1.26
CA HIS A 195 -11.28 -11.15 1.36
C HIS A 195 -10.59 -12.31 2.09
N ILE A 196 -9.36 -12.67 1.68
CA ILE A 196 -8.61 -13.76 2.30
C ILE A 196 -8.15 -13.39 3.71
N MET A 197 -7.65 -12.17 3.92
CA MET A 197 -7.24 -11.68 5.25
C MET A 197 -8.40 -11.70 6.25
N SER A 198 -9.59 -11.26 5.82
CA SER A 198 -10.81 -11.30 6.61
C SER A 198 -11.23 -12.73 6.91
N GLN A 199 -11.20 -13.62 5.91
CA GLN A 199 -11.58 -15.02 6.08
C GLN A 199 -10.65 -15.75 7.06
N ILE A 200 -9.33 -15.54 6.97
CA ILE A 200 -8.36 -16.11 7.91
C ILE A 200 -8.63 -15.61 9.32
N THR A 201 -8.87 -14.31 9.48
CA THR A 201 -9.14 -13.70 10.79
C THR A 201 -10.43 -14.26 11.39
N LEU A 202 -11.52 -14.35 10.60
CA LEU A 202 -12.77 -14.95 11.02
C LEU A 202 -12.60 -16.43 11.38
N ASN A 203 -11.85 -17.21 10.60
CA ASN A 203 -11.56 -18.61 10.91
C ASN A 203 -10.81 -18.76 12.25
N ASN A 204 -9.82 -17.91 12.49
CA ASN A 204 -9.07 -17.90 13.76
C ASN A 204 -9.96 -17.53 14.96
N MET A 205 -11.04 -16.78 14.75
CA MET A 205 -12.05 -16.46 15.75
C MET A 205 -13.15 -17.53 15.88
N GLY A 206 -13.14 -18.58 15.05
CA GLY A 206 -14.22 -19.56 14.97
C GLY A 206 -15.50 -19.04 14.30
N LEU A 207 -15.40 -17.96 13.52
CA LEU A 207 -16.51 -17.22 12.89
C LEU A 207 -16.47 -17.27 11.35
N GLY A 208 -15.77 -18.26 10.79
CA GLY A 208 -15.50 -18.38 9.36
C GLY A 208 -16.74 -18.37 8.45
N GLU A 209 -17.88 -18.85 8.93
CA GLU A 209 -19.13 -18.91 8.17
C GLU A 209 -19.86 -17.55 8.05
N PHE A 210 -19.41 -16.52 8.78
CA PHE A 210 -20.10 -15.22 8.88
C PHE A 210 -19.45 -14.11 8.05
N MET A 211 -18.74 -14.46 6.97
CA MET A 211 -18.11 -13.49 6.05
C MET A 211 -19.11 -12.49 5.46
N ASP A 212 -20.31 -12.93 5.10
CA ASP A 212 -21.35 -12.04 4.55
C ASP A 212 -21.82 -11.00 5.58
N ILE A 213 -21.89 -11.38 6.86
CA ILE A 213 -22.23 -10.46 7.96
C ILE A 213 -21.11 -9.45 8.16
N LEU A 214 -19.85 -9.88 8.10
CA LEU A 214 -18.71 -8.95 8.13
C LEU A 214 -18.80 -7.93 6.99
N ASP A 215 -19.05 -8.36 5.76
CA ASP A 215 -19.22 -7.48 4.61
C ASP A 215 -20.38 -6.49 4.80
N GLU A 216 -21.52 -6.93 5.32
CA GLU A 216 -22.66 -6.06 5.65
C GLU A 216 -22.30 -5.01 6.71
N GLU A 217 -21.60 -5.39 7.78
CA GLU A 217 -21.18 -4.45 8.82
C GLU A 217 -20.13 -3.45 8.31
N GLN A 218 -19.22 -3.86 7.42
CA GLN A 218 -18.29 -2.93 6.75
C GLN A 218 -19.05 -1.91 5.89
N ILE A 219 -20.06 -2.34 5.13
CA ILE A 219 -20.91 -1.44 4.33
C ILE A 219 -21.66 -0.45 5.23
N LYS A 220 -22.23 -0.90 6.37
CA LYS A 220 -22.91 -0.02 7.34
C LYS A 220 -21.99 1.07 7.89
N LEU A 221 -20.68 0.81 7.94
CA LEU A 221 -19.66 1.78 8.35
C LEU A 221 -19.21 2.73 7.24
N GLY A 222 -19.74 2.58 6.02
CA GLY A 222 -19.36 3.33 4.81
C GLY A 222 -18.17 2.72 4.06
N GLY A 223 -17.77 1.50 4.41
CA GLY A 223 -16.74 0.72 3.72
C GLY A 223 -17.29 -0.06 2.53
N PHE A 224 -16.55 -1.11 2.16
CA PHE A 224 -16.83 -1.94 0.99
C PHE A 224 -16.82 -3.42 1.37
N LYS A 225 -17.33 -4.28 0.48
CA LYS A 225 -17.16 -5.72 0.64
C LYS A 225 -15.69 -6.07 0.52
N SER A 226 -15.22 -7.04 1.31
CA SER A 226 -13.80 -7.42 1.32
C SER A 226 -13.31 -7.91 -0.05
N ARG A 227 -14.19 -8.46 -0.89
CA ARG A 227 -13.85 -8.83 -2.28
C ARG A 227 -13.53 -7.63 -3.17
N ASP A 228 -14.24 -6.53 -3.00
CA ASP A 228 -13.98 -5.28 -3.75
C ASP A 228 -12.69 -4.60 -3.27
N MET A 229 -12.25 -4.93 -2.06
CA MET A 229 -10.99 -4.47 -1.48
C MET A 229 -9.81 -5.43 -1.76
N SER A 230 -10.01 -6.48 -2.57
CA SER A 230 -8.96 -7.42 -2.99
C SER A 230 -8.38 -7.06 -4.38
N PRO A 231 -7.09 -7.34 -4.64
CA PRO A 231 -6.42 -6.95 -5.87
C PRO A 231 -6.89 -7.74 -7.10
N HIS A 232 -7.49 -8.93 -6.92
CA HIS A 232 -7.86 -9.82 -8.04
C HIS A 232 -8.74 -9.15 -9.09
N SER A 233 -9.67 -8.29 -8.67
CA SER A 233 -10.59 -7.58 -9.58
C SER A 233 -9.89 -6.51 -10.42
N TYR A 234 -8.66 -6.11 -10.06
CA TYR A 234 -7.94 -4.98 -10.66
C TYR A 234 -6.61 -5.38 -11.29
N ALA A 235 -6.00 -6.48 -10.84
CA ALA A 235 -4.73 -6.99 -11.33
C ALA A 235 -4.72 -7.19 -12.87
N MET A 236 -5.85 -7.61 -13.46
CA MET A 236 -6.01 -7.79 -14.91
C MET A 236 -5.87 -6.51 -15.74
N ASN A 237 -5.96 -5.34 -15.10
CA ASN A 237 -5.85 -4.04 -15.74
C ASN A 237 -4.45 -3.43 -15.61
N VAL A 238 -3.53 -4.09 -14.89
CA VAL A 238 -2.14 -3.63 -14.76
C VAL A 238 -1.40 -3.85 -16.09
N LYS A 239 -0.99 -2.77 -16.75
CA LYS A 239 -0.29 -2.80 -18.05
C LYS A 239 1.20 -2.46 -17.99
N VAL A 240 1.72 -2.24 -16.79
CA VAL A 240 3.13 -1.87 -16.56
C VAL A 240 3.93 -3.07 -16.05
N PRO A 241 5.23 -3.17 -16.35
CA PRO A 241 6.11 -4.16 -15.75
C PRO A 241 5.95 -4.21 -14.23
N THR A 242 5.56 -5.37 -13.69
CA THR A 242 5.19 -5.50 -12.26
C THR A 242 6.03 -6.51 -11.48
N PHE A 243 6.60 -6.09 -10.36
CA PHE A 243 7.30 -6.95 -9.41
C PHE A 243 6.52 -7.04 -8.09
N ILE A 244 6.02 -8.23 -7.76
CA ILE A 244 5.42 -8.56 -6.47
C ILE A 244 6.47 -9.27 -5.60
N ILE A 245 6.54 -8.86 -4.33
CA ILE A 245 7.26 -9.60 -3.29
C ILE A 245 6.29 -9.95 -2.16
N GLN A 246 6.39 -11.16 -1.61
CA GLN A 246 5.49 -11.62 -0.56
C GLN A 246 6.18 -12.54 0.44
N VAL A 247 5.91 -12.37 1.73
CA VAL A 247 6.26 -13.38 2.74
C VAL A 247 5.45 -14.64 2.46
N LYS A 248 6.14 -15.75 2.19
CA LYS A 248 5.52 -17.00 1.72
C LYS A 248 4.59 -17.61 2.78
N GLU A 249 5.02 -17.60 4.03
CA GLU A 249 4.25 -18.15 5.16
C GLU A 249 3.51 -17.04 5.93
N ASP A 250 3.15 -15.94 5.27
CA ASP A 250 2.47 -14.80 5.89
C ASP A 250 1.19 -15.25 6.59
N ALA A 251 1.11 -15.02 7.91
CA ALA A 251 -0.02 -15.43 8.72
C ALA A 251 -1.34 -14.74 8.35
N TRP A 252 -1.32 -13.69 7.53
CA TRP A 252 -2.50 -12.93 7.11
C TRP A 252 -3.01 -13.31 5.73
N THR A 253 -2.29 -14.11 4.95
CA THR A 253 -2.74 -14.55 3.62
C THR A 253 -2.30 -15.99 3.35
N ILE A 254 -2.44 -16.46 2.12
CA ILE A 254 -1.96 -17.75 1.66
C ILE A 254 -1.22 -17.57 0.32
N PRO A 255 -0.19 -18.39 0.02
CA PRO A 255 0.55 -18.32 -1.24
C PRO A 255 -0.35 -18.30 -2.48
N ASP A 256 -1.38 -19.15 -2.52
CA ASP A 256 -2.26 -19.30 -3.67
C ASP A 256 -3.02 -18.00 -4.01
N ASP A 257 -3.39 -17.19 -3.00
CA ASP A 257 -4.08 -15.92 -3.20
C ASP A 257 -3.17 -14.87 -3.87
N VAL A 258 -1.90 -14.85 -3.48
CA VAL A 258 -0.89 -13.95 -4.04
C VAL A 258 -0.46 -14.44 -5.42
N GLN A 259 -0.27 -15.76 -5.60
CA GLN A 259 -0.01 -16.37 -6.90
C GLN A 259 -1.14 -16.04 -7.89
N LYS A 260 -2.40 -16.16 -7.47
CA LYS A 260 -3.54 -15.75 -8.28
C LYS A 260 -3.48 -14.27 -8.67
N THR A 261 -3.11 -13.38 -7.74
CA THR A 261 -2.93 -11.95 -8.05
C THR A 261 -1.86 -11.76 -9.12
N PHE A 262 -0.72 -12.44 -8.99
CA PHE A 262 0.37 -12.40 -9.96
C PHE A 262 -0.04 -12.97 -11.33
N ASP A 263 -0.77 -14.08 -11.36
CA ASP A 263 -1.20 -14.73 -12.60
C ASP A 263 -2.19 -13.87 -13.39
N LEU A 264 -3.08 -13.14 -12.68
CA LEU A 264 -4.04 -12.22 -13.29
C LEU A 264 -3.39 -11.00 -13.96
N ILE A 265 -2.18 -10.60 -13.56
CA ILE A 265 -1.46 -9.51 -14.23
C ILE A 265 -1.10 -9.94 -15.66
N PRO A 266 -1.56 -9.23 -16.70
CA PRO A 266 -1.48 -9.70 -18.09
C PRO A 266 -0.13 -9.45 -18.75
N VAL A 267 0.71 -8.57 -18.21
CA VAL A 267 2.03 -8.27 -18.80
C VAL A 267 2.97 -9.47 -18.67
N LYS A 268 3.87 -9.63 -19.65
CA LYS A 268 4.90 -10.68 -19.61
C LYS A 268 6.01 -10.30 -18.64
N GLU A 269 6.29 -9.01 -18.55
CA GLU A 269 7.29 -8.37 -17.70
C GLU A 269 6.79 -8.35 -16.26
N LYS A 270 6.66 -9.53 -15.65
CA LYS A 270 6.26 -9.66 -14.26
C LYS A 270 7.16 -10.61 -13.49
N LYS A 271 7.39 -10.30 -12.22
CA LYS A 271 8.17 -11.12 -11.29
C LYS A 271 7.43 -11.30 -9.97
N LEU A 272 7.51 -12.51 -9.40
CA LEU A 272 7.06 -12.83 -8.06
C LEU A 272 8.25 -13.36 -7.27
N PHE A 273 8.55 -12.75 -6.13
CA PHE A 273 9.57 -13.21 -5.21
C PHE A 273 8.97 -13.55 -3.85
N TRP A 274 9.37 -14.70 -3.32
CA TRP A 274 8.91 -15.21 -2.04
C TRP A 274 9.98 -14.98 -0.97
N ILE A 275 9.63 -14.26 0.08
CA ILE A 275 10.44 -14.14 1.30
C ILE A 275 10.11 -15.34 2.17
N GLU A 276 11.11 -16.14 2.50
CA GLU A 276 10.97 -17.36 3.31
C GLU A 276 11.56 -17.17 4.72
N GLY A 277 11.22 -18.06 5.66
CA GLY A 277 11.78 -18.06 7.01
C GLY A 277 11.09 -17.15 8.03
N THR A 278 9.90 -16.62 7.71
CA THR A 278 9.08 -15.83 8.63
C THR A 278 7.60 -15.93 8.28
N THR A 279 6.74 -15.78 9.29
CA THR A 279 5.28 -15.60 9.11
C THR A 279 4.85 -14.14 9.26
N LYS A 280 5.77 -13.25 9.62
CA LYS A 280 5.51 -11.86 9.94
C LYS A 280 5.53 -10.99 8.68
N ARG A 281 4.35 -10.59 8.20
CA ARG A 281 4.17 -9.65 7.08
C ARG A 281 5.05 -8.39 7.19
N PHE A 282 5.22 -7.81 8.37
CA PHE A 282 5.95 -6.54 8.52
C PHE A 282 7.45 -6.68 8.26
N VAL A 283 8.02 -7.88 8.44
CA VAL A 283 9.39 -8.18 7.99
C VAL A 283 9.49 -8.02 6.47
N GLY A 284 8.46 -8.46 5.75
CA GLY A 284 8.40 -8.32 4.30
C GLY A 284 8.40 -6.87 3.79
N TYR A 285 7.86 -5.92 4.56
CA TYR A 285 7.88 -4.50 4.18
C TYR A 285 9.27 -3.87 4.35
N ASN A 286 10.12 -4.40 5.24
CA ASN A 286 11.50 -3.94 5.40
C ASN A 286 12.46 -4.56 4.37
N TYR A 287 12.04 -5.61 3.66
CA TYR A 287 12.93 -6.40 2.81
C TYR A 287 13.77 -5.55 1.85
N PHE A 288 13.16 -4.62 1.12
CA PHE A 288 13.90 -3.76 0.18
C PHE A 288 14.66 -2.60 0.84
N GLY A 289 14.48 -2.37 2.14
CA GLY A 289 15.36 -1.52 2.94
C GLY A 289 16.63 -2.24 3.38
N GLU A 290 16.59 -3.58 3.48
CA GLU A 290 17.72 -4.43 3.89
C GLU A 290 18.46 -5.05 2.69
N TYR A 291 17.72 -5.44 1.66
CA TYR A 291 18.18 -6.13 0.45
C TYR A 291 17.61 -5.44 -0.80
N PRO A 292 18.07 -4.22 -1.13
CA PRO A 292 17.48 -3.39 -2.18
C PRO A 292 17.76 -3.88 -3.60
N GLU A 293 18.74 -4.77 -3.81
CA GLU A 293 19.36 -5.08 -5.10
C GLU A 293 18.32 -5.44 -6.16
N GLN A 294 17.41 -6.38 -5.85
CA GLN A 294 16.41 -6.83 -6.82
C GLN A 294 15.36 -5.76 -7.15
N MET A 295 15.08 -4.82 -6.24
CA MET A 295 14.20 -3.69 -6.52
C MET A 295 14.89 -2.68 -7.43
N ILE A 296 16.15 -2.36 -7.15
CA ILE A 296 16.95 -1.44 -7.98
C ILE A 296 17.14 -2.03 -9.38
N GLU A 297 17.53 -3.30 -9.50
CA GLU A 297 17.64 -4.00 -10.79
C GLU A 297 16.34 -3.96 -11.59
N TRP A 298 15.19 -4.07 -10.91
CA TRP A 298 13.88 -4.00 -11.56
C TRP A 298 13.64 -2.62 -12.14
N PHE A 299 13.79 -1.57 -11.33
CA PHE A 299 13.61 -0.20 -11.82
C PHE A 299 14.64 0.16 -12.90
N ASP A 300 15.91 -0.23 -12.72
CA ASP A 300 16.96 0.01 -13.70
C ASP A 300 16.64 -0.66 -15.04
N ARG A 301 16.07 -1.86 -15.03
CA ARG A 301 15.72 -2.56 -16.27
C ARG A 301 14.65 -1.85 -17.10
N TYR A 302 13.66 -1.26 -16.45
CA TYR A 302 12.47 -0.75 -17.15
C TYR A 302 12.41 0.78 -17.24
N MET A 303 13.20 1.50 -16.44
CA MET A 303 13.24 2.97 -16.41
C MET A 303 14.51 3.58 -17.02
N ASN A 304 15.45 2.77 -17.52
CA ASN A 304 16.61 3.22 -18.30
C ASN A 304 16.35 3.15 -19.81
#